data_AF-A0A7X0J0M2-F1
#
_entry.id   AF-A0A7X0J0M2-F1
#
_cell.length_a   1.000
_cell.length_b   1.000
_cell.length_c   1.000
_cell.angle_alpha   90.00
_cell.angle_beta   90.00
_cell.angle_gamma   90.00
#
_symmetry.space_group_name_H-M   'P 1'
#
loop_
_entity.id
_entity.type
_entity.pdbx_description
1 polymer ?
#
loop_
_entity_poly.entity_id
_entity_poly.type
_entity_poly.pdbx_seq_one_letter_code
_entity_poly.pdbx_strand_id
1 'polypeptide(L)'
;MSFFKSKKKHESNKYGWFGDYKNWDELVALSGGYESNIILDKTRDSLLKIKNGEAVYERDSVLFDKKTYPFSVISSLLYASINCGNSLNVIDFGGSLGSTYYQVKDFLPSSLSVNWSVVEQKEYVTCGQQMFEDEVLKFHHNISESMKSKKADILLLSGVVQYLQEPHDFLNQLKDFDFKYILIDRTSFINDNQPDRLTLQIVPPYIYEAKYPSWFFNEQNFLKHFEDYNIKTEFESYVIGEQNIQIDNQVQGYDKGFLLVRK
;
A
#
# COMPACT_ATOMS: atom_id res chain seq x y z
N MET A 1 -43.15 -36.53 -1.46
CA MET A 1 -43.41 -35.08 -1.37
C MET A 1 -42.08 -34.35 -1.38
N SER A 2 -41.94 -33.39 -2.30
CA SER A 2 -40.68 -32.76 -2.70
C SER A 2 -40.09 -31.87 -1.61
N PHE A 3 -38.82 -32.08 -1.27
CA PHE A 3 -38.01 -31.14 -0.51
C PHE A 3 -37.44 -30.09 -1.47
N PHE A 4 -38.14 -28.95 -1.62
CA PHE A 4 -37.53 -27.77 -2.24
C PHE A 4 -36.63 -27.08 -1.20
N LYS A 5 -35.35 -27.44 -1.18
CA LYS A 5 -34.32 -26.57 -0.62
C LYS A 5 -34.25 -25.33 -1.51
N SER A 6 -34.73 -24.21 -0.98
CA SER A 6 -34.48 -22.87 -1.52
C SER A 6 -32.97 -22.72 -1.76
N LYS A 7 -32.56 -22.66 -3.04
CA LYS A 7 -31.24 -22.13 -3.42
C LYS A 7 -31.26 -20.67 -3.01
N LYS A 8 -30.56 -20.32 -1.92
CA LYS A 8 -30.18 -18.92 -1.66
C LYS A 8 -29.51 -18.41 -2.94
N LYS A 9 -30.18 -17.50 -3.63
CA LYS A 9 -29.61 -16.72 -4.72
C LYS A 9 -28.39 -16.02 -4.11
N HIS A 10 -27.17 -16.40 -4.52
CA HIS A 10 -26.00 -15.61 -4.19
C HIS A 10 -26.23 -14.24 -4.84
N GLU A 11 -26.59 -13.23 -4.05
CA GLU A 11 -26.48 -11.85 -4.51
C GLU A 11 -24.99 -11.64 -4.80
N SER A 12 -24.67 -11.41 -6.08
CA SER A 12 -23.32 -11.01 -6.48
C SER A 12 -22.94 -9.79 -5.66
N ASN A 13 -21.82 -9.85 -4.95
CA ASN A 13 -21.36 -8.73 -4.16
C ASN A 13 -21.09 -7.56 -5.12
N LYS A 14 -21.60 -6.36 -4.80
CA LYS A 14 -21.48 -5.19 -5.70
C LYS A 14 -20.12 -4.50 -5.58
N TYR A 15 -19.37 -4.84 -4.53
CA TYR A 15 -18.09 -4.23 -4.18
C TYR A 15 -17.02 -5.32 -4.09
N GLY A 16 -15.77 -4.95 -4.34
CA GLY A 16 -14.65 -5.87 -4.46
C GLY A 16 -13.98 -5.76 -5.83
N TRP A 17 -13.37 -6.85 -6.28
CA TRP A 17 -12.59 -6.89 -7.52
C TRP A 17 -13.28 -7.77 -8.57
N PHE A 18 -13.31 -7.30 -9.80
CA PHE A 18 -14.07 -7.94 -10.87
C PHE A 18 -13.30 -7.94 -12.19
N GLY A 19 -13.60 -8.94 -13.02
CA GLY A 19 -13.14 -9.02 -14.40
C GLY A 19 -11.67 -9.43 -14.56
N ASP A 20 -11.26 -9.49 -15.81
CA ASP A 20 -9.89 -9.79 -16.27
C ASP A 20 -9.67 -8.94 -17.52
N TYR A 21 -9.18 -7.74 -17.30
CA TYR A 21 -9.09 -6.70 -18.32
C TYR A 21 -7.74 -6.74 -19.02
N LYS A 22 -7.72 -6.39 -20.30
CA LYS A 22 -6.47 -6.40 -21.10
C LYS A 22 -5.73 -5.08 -21.09
N ASN A 23 -6.43 -3.98 -20.80
CA ASN A 23 -5.89 -2.64 -20.92
C ASN A 23 -6.30 -1.79 -19.71
N TRP A 24 -5.32 -1.10 -19.12
CA TRP A 24 -5.52 -0.12 -18.08
C TRP A 24 -6.42 1.04 -18.52
N ASP A 25 -6.27 1.53 -19.75
CA ASP A 25 -7.02 2.68 -20.26
C ASP A 25 -8.53 2.41 -20.34
N GLU A 26 -8.92 1.16 -20.61
CA GLU A 26 -10.32 0.72 -20.61
C GLU A 26 -10.93 0.92 -19.22
N LEU A 27 -10.17 0.58 -18.17
CA LEU A 27 -10.62 0.72 -16.80
C LEU A 27 -10.64 2.18 -16.36
N VAL A 28 -9.66 2.99 -16.72
CA VAL A 28 -9.65 4.43 -16.40
C VAL A 28 -10.89 5.12 -16.97
N ALA A 29 -11.28 4.79 -18.20
CA ALA A 29 -12.50 5.31 -18.82
C ALA A 29 -13.79 4.90 -18.06
N LEU A 30 -13.81 3.71 -17.45
CA LEU A 30 -14.93 3.21 -16.64
C LEU A 30 -14.93 3.74 -15.19
N SER A 31 -13.76 4.14 -14.70
CA SER A 31 -13.53 4.42 -13.29
C SER A 31 -13.48 5.92 -12.97
N GLY A 32 -13.31 6.78 -13.98
CA GLY A 32 -13.18 8.23 -13.80
C GLY A 32 -11.81 8.66 -13.26
N GLY A 33 -10.84 7.73 -13.17
CA GLY A 33 -9.49 7.96 -12.65
C GLY A 33 -9.40 8.12 -11.12
N TYR A 34 -8.19 8.41 -10.63
CA TYR A 34 -7.89 8.66 -9.21
C TYR A 34 -8.17 10.12 -8.79
N GLU A 35 -8.61 10.96 -9.73
CA GLU A 35 -8.62 12.43 -9.61
C GLU A 35 -9.91 12.98 -8.97
N SER A 36 -10.27 12.49 -7.79
CA SER A 36 -11.28 13.21 -7.00
C SER A 36 -10.62 13.91 -5.83
N ASN A 37 -10.70 15.25 -5.82
CA ASN A 37 -10.36 16.08 -4.66
C ASN A 37 -11.04 15.57 -3.38
N ILE A 38 -12.18 14.89 -3.52
CA ILE A 38 -12.94 14.26 -2.45
C ILE A 38 -12.11 13.21 -1.68
N ILE A 39 -11.32 12.38 -2.36
CA ILE A 39 -10.49 11.36 -1.68
C ILE A 39 -9.40 12.05 -0.87
N LEU A 40 -8.68 13.00 -1.48
CA LEU A 40 -7.65 13.78 -0.78
C LEU A 40 -8.22 14.55 0.41
N ASP A 41 -9.36 15.23 0.23
CA ASP A 41 -10.04 15.96 1.30
C ASP A 41 -10.41 15.03 2.47
N LYS A 42 -10.99 13.86 2.17
CA LYS A 42 -11.35 12.88 3.20
C LYS A 42 -10.12 12.32 3.91
N THR A 43 -9.07 11.99 3.16
CA THR A 43 -7.80 11.53 3.71
C THR A 43 -7.18 12.59 4.61
N ARG A 44 -7.07 13.85 4.15
CA ARG A 44 -6.59 14.99 4.92
C ARG A 44 -7.36 15.15 6.22
N ASP A 45 -8.69 15.18 6.16
CA ASP A 45 -9.52 15.42 7.33
C ASP A 45 -9.39 14.27 8.36
N SER A 46 -9.25 13.03 7.89
CA SER A 46 -9.00 11.88 8.76
C SER A 46 -7.62 11.94 9.42
N LEU A 47 -6.56 12.23 8.66
CA LEU A 47 -5.19 12.26 9.17
C LEU A 47 -4.89 13.48 10.03
N LEU A 48 -5.56 14.61 9.83
CA LEU A 48 -5.47 15.76 10.74
C LEU A 48 -5.98 15.39 12.14
N LYS A 49 -7.07 14.63 12.24
CA LYS A 49 -7.56 14.13 13.52
C LYS A 49 -6.53 13.21 14.20
N ILE A 50 -5.83 12.37 13.44
CA ILE A 50 -4.74 11.54 13.97
C ILE A 50 -3.57 12.41 14.45
N LYS A 51 -3.14 13.36 13.62
CA LYS A 51 -2.03 14.29 13.92
C LYS A 51 -2.31 15.10 15.18
N ASN A 52 -3.55 15.57 15.37
CA ASN A 52 -3.98 16.38 16.51
C ASN A 52 -4.35 15.56 17.76
N GLY A 53 -4.32 14.22 17.68
CA GLY A 53 -4.71 13.34 18.80
C GLY A 53 -6.22 13.25 19.05
N GLU A 54 -7.04 13.67 18.09
CA GLU A 54 -8.52 13.59 18.12
C GLU A 54 -9.03 12.20 17.72
N ALA A 55 -8.23 11.42 16.99
CA ALA A 55 -8.50 10.03 16.66
C ALA A 55 -7.21 9.19 16.73
N VAL A 56 -7.35 7.87 16.83
CA VAL A 56 -6.21 6.96 17.10
C VAL A 56 -5.71 6.23 15.86
N TYR A 57 -6.56 6.00 14.87
CA TYR A 57 -6.20 5.24 13.68
C TYR A 57 -7.09 5.58 12.48
N GLU A 58 -6.49 5.59 11.31
CA GLU A 58 -7.19 5.62 10.03
C GLU A 58 -6.64 4.54 9.09
N ARG A 59 -7.51 4.02 8.23
CA ARG A 59 -7.12 3.24 7.05
C ARG A 59 -8.05 3.58 5.91
N ASP A 60 -7.49 3.85 4.73
CA ASP A 60 -8.23 4.26 3.54
C ASP A 60 -9.16 5.47 3.81
N SER A 61 -8.72 6.42 4.66
CA SER A 61 -9.48 7.58 5.16
C SER A 61 -10.63 7.29 6.14
N VAL A 62 -10.85 6.03 6.51
CA VAL A 62 -11.85 5.62 7.50
C VAL A 62 -11.21 5.63 8.88
N LEU A 63 -11.86 6.31 9.84
CA LEU A 63 -11.42 6.34 11.23
C LEU A 63 -11.84 5.07 11.97
N PHE A 64 -10.98 4.59 12.86
CA PHE A 64 -11.24 3.44 13.71
C PHE A 64 -10.97 3.78 15.18
N ASP A 65 -11.81 3.27 16.08
CA ASP A 65 -11.66 3.46 17.53
C ASP A 65 -10.50 2.68 18.13
N LYS A 66 -10.00 1.68 17.41
CA LYS A 66 -8.87 0.84 17.82
C LYS A 66 -7.81 0.81 16.73
N LYS A 67 -6.59 1.20 17.11
CA LYS A 67 -5.42 1.10 16.25
C LYS A 67 -5.03 -0.35 16.03
N THR A 68 -4.90 -0.72 14.76
CA THR A 68 -4.38 -2.03 14.35
C THR A 68 -2.95 -1.82 13.87
N TYR A 69 -2.02 -2.54 14.49
CA TYR A 69 -0.60 -2.39 14.21
C TYR A 69 -0.10 -3.45 13.23
N PRO A 70 0.64 -3.05 12.19
CA PRO A 70 1.26 -3.97 11.25
C PRO A 70 2.57 -4.47 11.85
N PHE A 71 2.52 -5.45 12.77
CA PHE A 71 3.72 -5.89 13.50
C PHE A 71 4.84 -6.41 12.58
N SER A 72 4.50 -6.98 11.42
CA SER A 72 5.49 -7.39 10.42
C SER A 72 6.22 -6.19 9.79
N VAL A 73 5.50 -5.10 9.52
CA VAL A 73 6.09 -3.83 9.05
C VAL A 73 6.93 -3.20 10.16
N ILE A 74 6.40 -3.10 11.37
CA ILE A 74 7.11 -2.53 12.53
C ILE A 74 8.41 -3.29 12.81
N SER A 75 8.36 -4.62 12.88
CA SER A 75 9.54 -5.44 13.15
C SER A 75 10.56 -5.34 12.01
N SER A 76 10.12 -5.22 10.76
CA SER A 76 11.00 -5.00 9.61
C SER A 76 11.69 -3.63 9.66
N LEU A 77 10.96 -2.56 9.99
CA LEU A 77 11.52 -1.21 10.16
C LEU A 77 12.54 -1.16 11.29
N LEU A 78 12.24 -1.78 12.44
CA LEU A 78 13.17 -1.86 13.57
C LEU A 78 14.39 -2.72 13.26
N TYR A 79 14.21 -3.84 12.54
CA TYR A 79 15.34 -4.65 12.07
C TYR A 79 16.25 -3.85 11.14
N ALA A 80 15.68 -3.15 10.15
CA ALA A 80 16.44 -2.30 9.24
C ALA A 80 17.20 -1.22 10.02
N SER A 81 16.54 -0.57 10.98
CA SER A 81 17.14 0.55 11.72
C SER A 81 18.35 0.16 12.57
N ILE A 82 18.28 -0.98 13.26
CA ILE A 82 19.42 -1.54 14.01
C ILE A 82 20.61 -1.81 13.07
N ASN A 83 20.32 -2.33 11.88
CA ASN A 83 21.34 -2.66 10.88
C ASN A 83 21.81 -1.43 10.06
N CYS A 84 21.21 -0.26 10.26
CA CYS A 84 21.58 1.02 9.65
C CYS A 84 22.09 2.02 10.69
N GLY A 85 22.86 1.54 11.67
CA GLY A 85 23.53 2.39 12.66
C GLY A 85 22.56 3.11 13.59
N ASN A 86 21.43 2.48 13.93
CA ASN A 86 20.37 3.09 14.75
C ASN A 86 19.77 4.36 14.09
N SER A 87 19.63 4.32 12.77
CA SER A 87 18.92 5.30 11.97
C SER A 87 17.92 4.62 11.05
N LEU A 88 16.79 5.28 10.80
CA LEU A 88 15.71 4.79 9.95
C LEU A 88 15.36 5.87 8.94
N ASN A 89 15.92 5.76 7.73
CA ASN A 89 15.65 6.66 6.61
C ASN A 89 14.78 5.91 5.59
N VAL A 90 13.49 6.25 5.56
CA VAL A 90 12.45 5.54 4.81
C VAL A 90 12.02 6.38 3.61
N ILE A 91 11.90 5.75 2.45
CA ILE A 91 11.02 6.24 1.38
C ILE A 91 9.74 5.42 1.41
N ASP A 92 8.61 6.08 1.64
CA ASP A 92 7.26 5.51 1.67
C ASP A 92 6.54 5.91 0.38
N PHE A 93 6.60 5.04 -0.63
CA PHE A 93 6.03 5.33 -1.95
C PHE A 93 4.53 5.06 -1.93
N GLY A 94 3.74 6.08 -2.25
CA GLY A 94 2.28 6.04 -2.05
C GLY A 94 1.86 6.18 -0.59
N GLY A 95 2.72 6.71 0.28
CA GLY A 95 2.47 6.86 1.73
C GLY A 95 1.37 7.87 2.13
N SER A 96 0.62 8.39 1.15
CA SER A 96 -0.48 9.34 1.34
C SER A 96 -0.05 10.62 2.07
N LEU A 97 -0.70 11.00 3.19
CA LEU A 97 -0.26 12.10 4.06
C LEU A 97 0.50 11.61 5.30
N GLY A 98 1.18 10.46 5.16
CA GLY A 98 1.94 9.80 6.24
C GLY A 98 1.16 8.74 7.00
N SER A 99 0.17 8.07 6.38
CA SER A 99 -0.70 7.07 7.03
C SER A 99 0.09 6.00 7.78
N THR A 100 1.05 5.36 7.09
CA THR A 100 1.88 4.32 7.70
C THR A 100 2.79 4.88 8.78
N TYR A 101 3.38 6.07 8.59
CA TYR A 101 4.16 6.75 9.63
C TYR A 101 3.36 6.93 10.92
N TYR A 102 2.18 7.54 10.85
CA TYR A 102 1.31 7.71 12.01
C TYR A 102 0.87 6.38 12.60
N GLN A 103 0.71 5.33 11.78
CA GLN A 103 0.37 4.00 12.25
C GLN A 103 1.50 3.34 13.06
N VAL A 104 2.76 3.52 12.67
CA VAL A 104 3.89 2.78 13.27
C VAL A 104 4.73 3.59 14.26
N LYS A 105 4.65 4.92 14.25
CA LYS A 105 5.54 5.81 15.03
C LYS A 105 5.59 5.52 16.53
N ASP A 106 4.53 4.95 17.10
CA ASP A 106 4.46 4.60 18.54
C ASP A 106 5.50 3.54 18.94
N PHE A 107 6.01 2.78 17.97
CA PHE A 107 7.04 1.77 18.16
C PHE A 107 8.45 2.25 17.82
N LEU A 108 8.62 3.50 17.35
CA LEU A 108 9.92 4.07 17.03
C LEU A 108 10.52 4.69 18.30
N PRO A 109 11.62 4.13 18.85
CA PRO A 109 12.21 4.66 20.08
C PRO A 109 12.73 6.08 19.89
N SER A 110 12.67 6.90 20.94
CA SER A 110 13.20 8.28 20.89
C SER A 110 14.72 8.36 20.67
N SER A 111 15.45 7.27 20.92
CA SER A 111 16.87 7.16 20.62
C SER A 111 17.17 6.89 19.14
N LEU A 112 16.15 6.57 18.33
CA LEU A 112 16.30 6.28 16.92
C LEU A 112 16.27 7.58 16.10
N SER A 113 17.26 7.79 15.23
CA SER A 113 17.21 8.89 14.27
C SER A 113 16.27 8.50 13.12
N VAL A 114 15.13 9.18 12.99
CA VAL A 114 14.11 8.85 11.99
C VAL A 114 14.02 9.95 10.94
N ASN A 115 13.94 9.57 9.68
CA ASN A 115 13.52 10.40 8.57
C ASN A 115 12.57 9.60 7.69
N TRP A 116 11.38 10.15 7.46
CA TRP A 116 10.30 9.49 6.74
C TRP A 116 9.91 10.35 5.55
N SER A 117 10.33 9.95 4.36
CA SER A 117 9.99 10.64 3.12
C SER A 117 8.83 9.94 2.43
N VAL A 118 7.68 10.61 2.34
CA VAL A 118 6.58 10.16 1.51
C VAL A 118 6.80 10.62 0.07
N VAL A 119 6.65 9.70 -0.88
CA VAL A 119 6.63 10.01 -2.31
C VAL A 119 5.20 9.86 -2.83
N GLU A 120 4.63 10.95 -3.34
CA GLU A 120 3.24 10.98 -3.80
C GLU A 120 3.03 11.96 -4.98
N GLN A 121 1.84 11.89 -5.58
CA GLN A 121 1.25 12.80 -6.55
C GLN A 121 1.21 14.22 -6.02
N LYS A 122 1.23 15.15 -6.97
CA LYS A 122 1.43 16.59 -6.74
C LYS A 122 0.54 17.19 -5.65
N GLU A 123 -0.75 16.84 -5.63
CA GLU A 123 -1.70 17.46 -4.72
C GLU A 123 -1.58 16.91 -3.30
N TYR A 124 -1.22 15.62 -3.14
CA TYR A 124 -0.85 15.04 -1.85
C TYR A 124 0.46 15.62 -1.32
N VAL A 125 1.47 15.82 -2.18
CA VAL A 125 2.73 16.47 -1.78
C VAL A 125 2.47 17.90 -1.31
N THR A 126 1.68 18.67 -2.06
CA THR A 126 1.34 20.05 -1.69
C THR A 126 0.62 20.09 -0.33
N CYS A 127 -0.39 19.23 -0.13
CA CYS A 127 -1.12 19.13 1.14
C CYS A 127 -0.20 18.67 2.29
N GLY A 128 0.62 17.65 2.05
CA GLY A 128 1.58 17.09 2.99
C GLY A 128 2.56 18.15 3.50
N GLN A 129 3.19 18.88 2.58
CA GLN A 129 4.13 19.96 2.91
C GLN A 129 3.48 21.09 3.72
N GLN A 130 2.24 21.45 3.39
CA GLN A 130 1.53 22.54 4.07
C GLN A 130 1.03 22.16 5.47
N MET A 131 0.62 20.91 5.67
CA MET A 131 -0.20 20.54 6.84
C MET A 131 0.40 19.43 7.70
N PHE A 132 1.25 18.57 7.14
CA PHE A 132 1.74 17.36 7.80
C PHE A 132 3.24 17.39 8.08
N GLU A 133 4.02 17.99 7.18
CA GLU A 133 5.48 18.02 7.24
C GLU A 133 6.02 18.60 8.56
N ASP A 134 7.08 17.95 9.06
CA ASP A 134 7.85 18.37 10.23
C ASP A 134 9.33 17.96 10.06
N GLU A 135 10.10 17.91 11.15
CA GLU A 135 11.53 17.53 11.12
C GLU A 135 11.75 16.05 10.73
N VAL A 136 10.74 15.20 10.87
CA VAL A 136 10.81 13.75 10.61
C VAL A 136 10.11 13.39 9.30
N LEU A 137 8.86 13.83 9.12
CA LEU A 137 8.00 13.50 7.99
C LEU A 137 8.16 14.54 6.88
N LYS A 138 8.60 14.11 5.69
CA LYS A 138 8.86 14.94 4.50
C LYS A 138 8.07 14.43 3.29
N PHE A 139 7.81 15.30 2.32
CA PHE A 139 7.05 14.95 1.11
C PHE A 139 7.78 15.34 -0.17
N HIS A 140 7.79 14.43 -1.15
CA HIS A 140 8.53 14.56 -2.41
C HIS A 140 7.70 14.06 -3.59
N HIS A 141 7.98 14.57 -4.79
CA HIS A 141 7.23 14.17 -6.00
C HIS A 141 7.72 12.87 -6.62
N ASN A 142 8.96 12.44 -6.32
CA ASN A 142 9.53 11.20 -6.86
C ASN A 142 10.67 10.69 -5.97
N ILE A 143 11.01 9.41 -6.17
CA ILE A 143 12.07 8.72 -5.41
C ILE A 143 13.43 9.42 -5.59
N SER A 144 13.78 9.84 -6.81
CA SER A 144 15.06 10.50 -7.10
C SER A 144 15.23 11.83 -6.36
N GLU A 145 14.15 12.62 -6.24
CA GLU A 145 14.14 13.85 -5.45
C GLU A 145 14.35 13.56 -3.96
N SER A 146 13.61 12.59 -3.42
CA SER A 146 13.74 12.18 -2.02
C SER A 146 15.17 11.69 -1.70
N MET A 147 15.74 10.83 -2.54
CA MET A 147 17.10 10.32 -2.38
C MET A 147 18.19 11.42 -2.42
N LYS A 148 17.96 12.51 -3.16
CA LYS A 148 18.85 13.69 -3.16
C LYS A 148 18.75 14.51 -1.88
N SER A 149 17.54 14.61 -1.31
CA SER A 149 17.31 15.31 -0.04
C SER A 149 17.96 14.56 1.12
N LYS A 150 17.70 13.25 1.21
CA LYS A 150 18.32 12.36 2.18
C LYS A 150 18.34 10.95 1.64
N LYS A 151 19.52 10.30 1.66
CA LYS A 151 19.64 8.91 1.22
C LYS A 151 18.81 8.02 2.15
N ALA A 152 17.92 7.23 1.57
CA ALA A 152 17.13 6.24 2.28
C ALA A 152 17.80 4.86 2.25
N ASP A 153 17.61 4.11 3.33
CA ASP A 153 18.10 2.75 3.48
C ASP A 153 17.02 1.72 3.12
N ILE A 154 15.76 2.11 3.31
CA ILE A 154 14.59 1.26 3.12
C ILE A 154 13.56 1.94 2.22
N LEU A 155 13.09 1.21 1.21
CA LEU A 155 11.90 1.54 0.43
C LEU A 155 10.72 0.75 0.99
N LEU A 156 9.63 1.44 1.30
CA LEU A 156 8.36 0.87 1.70
C LEU A 156 7.36 0.97 0.54
N LEU A 157 6.77 -0.17 0.18
CA LEU A 157 5.71 -0.33 -0.81
C LEU A 157 4.51 -1.00 -0.12
N SER A 158 3.63 -0.22 0.50
CA SER A 158 2.45 -0.75 1.22
C SER A 158 1.18 -0.53 0.40
N GLY A 159 0.66 -1.58 -0.22
CA GLY A 159 -0.62 -1.55 -0.96
C GLY A 159 -0.69 -0.55 -2.11
N VAL A 160 0.46 -0.25 -2.74
CA VAL A 160 0.60 0.80 -3.76
C VAL A 160 0.82 0.24 -5.17
N VAL A 161 1.61 -0.82 -5.30
CA VAL A 161 2.12 -1.26 -6.61
C VAL A 161 0.99 -1.74 -7.52
N GLN A 162 -0.03 -2.38 -6.95
CA GLN A 162 -1.21 -2.86 -7.68
C GLN A 162 -2.03 -1.74 -8.34
N TYR A 163 -1.84 -0.49 -7.93
CA TYR A 163 -2.58 0.66 -8.46
C TYR A 163 -1.76 1.49 -9.47
N LEU A 164 -0.58 1.00 -9.87
CA LEU A 164 0.21 1.62 -10.95
C LEU A 164 -0.21 1.07 -12.32
N GLN A 165 -0.18 1.96 -13.32
CA GLN A 165 -0.49 1.59 -14.71
C GLN A 165 0.52 0.57 -15.27
N GLU A 166 1.82 0.86 -15.11
CA GLU A 166 2.93 0.02 -15.57
C GLU A 166 3.76 -0.48 -14.37
N PRO A 167 3.23 -1.41 -13.55
CA PRO A 167 3.85 -1.80 -12.29
C PRO A 167 5.20 -2.50 -12.50
N HIS A 168 5.34 -3.36 -13.52
CA HIS A 168 6.60 -4.06 -13.79
C HIS A 168 7.72 -3.12 -14.24
N ASP A 169 7.39 -2.06 -14.98
CA ASP A 169 8.37 -1.04 -15.37
C ASP A 169 8.81 -0.23 -14.15
N PHE A 170 7.88 0.16 -13.28
CA PHE A 170 8.20 0.78 -12.00
C PHE A 170 9.12 -0.11 -11.15
N LEU A 171 8.77 -1.39 -10.98
CA LEU A 171 9.58 -2.34 -10.21
C LEU A 171 10.98 -2.53 -10.80
N ASN A 172 11.12 -2.51 -12.14
CA ASN A 172 12.42 -2.54 -12.80
C ASN A 172 13.26 -1.29 -12.54
N GLN A 173 12.64 -0.10 -12.54
CA GLN A 173 13.32 1.17 -12.24
C GLN A 173 13.85 1.23 -10.80
N LEU A 174 13.26 0.47 -9.86
CA LEU A 174 13.76 0.40 -8.50
C LEU A 174 15.20 -0.13 -8.40
N LYS A 175 15.68 -0.85 -9.42
CA LYS A 175 17.06 -1.36 -9.49
C LYS A 175 18.12 -0.25 -9.62
N ASP A 176 17.71 0.93 -10.10
CA ASP A 176 18.59 2.09 -10.25
C ASP A 176 18.91 2.75 -8.90
N PHE A 177 18.25 2.30 -7.82
CA PHE A 177 18.45 2.82 -6.47
C PHE A 177 19.15 1.81 -5.55
N ASP A 178 19.90 2.35 -4.59
CA ASP A 178 20.76 1.56 -3.71
C ASP A 178 20.08 1.06 -2.43
N PHE A 179 18.77 0.78 -2.46
CA PHE A 179 18.06 0.42 -1.23
C PHE A 179 18.68 -0.82 -0.60
N LYS A 180 19.04 -0.72 0.69
CA LYS A 180 19.55 -1.87 1.45
C LYS A 180 18.40 -2.83 1.76
N TYR A 181 17.22 -2.27 1.99
CA TYR A 181 16.00 -2.99 2.29
C TYR A 181 14.86 -2.54 1.37
N ILE A 182 14.05 -3.50 0.94
CA ILE A 182 12.75 -3.22 0.33
C ILE A 182 11.70 -3.95 1.16
N LEU A 183 10.77 -3.18 1.72
CA LEU A 183 9.66 -3.69 2.51
C LEU A 183 8.38 -3.56 1.69
N ILE A 184 7.90 -4.71 1.23
CA ILE A 184 6.64 -4.83 0.52
C ILE A 184 5.59 -5.23 1.54
N ASP A 185 4.46 -4.55 1.54
CA ASP A 185 3.33 -4.80 2.42
C ASP A 185 2.04 -4.72 1.62
N ARG A 186 1.04 -5.53 2.01
CA ARG A 186 -0.31 -5.52 1.41
C ARG A 186 -0.35 -5.52 -0.14
N THR A 187 0.57 -6.24 -0.79
CA THR A 187 0.59 -6.34 -2.25
C THR A 187 -0.27 -7.52 -2.69
N SER A 188 -1.15 -7.29 -3.67
CA SER A 188 -2.15 -8.25 -4.11
C SER A 188 -1.59 -9.25 -5.12
N PHE A 189 -1.74 -10.53 -4.82
CA PHE A 189 -1.28 -11.66 -5.64
C PHE A 189 -2.43 -12.56 -6.04
N ILE A 190 -2.29 -13.19 -7.21
CA ILE A 190 -3.25 -14.17 -7.73
C ILE A 190 -2.89 -15.60 -7.27
N ASN A 191 -3.90 -16.39 -6.93
CA ASN A 191 -3.74 -17.80 -6.56
C ASN A 191 -3.24 -18.67 -7.71
N ASP A 192 -2.79 -19.89 -7.37
CA ASP A 192 -2.53 -20.99 -8.30
C ASP A 192 -1.53 -20.66 -9.43
N ASN A 193 -0.59 -19.75 -9.14
CA ASN A 193 0.46 -19.33 -10.08
C ASN A 193 -0.11 -18.87 -11.44
N GLN A 194 -1.31 -18.29 -11.44
CA GLN A 194 -1.91 -17.71 -12.65
C GLN A 194 -1.10 -16.48 -13.11
N PRO A 195 -1.20 -16.08 -14.39
CA PRO A 195 -0.66 -14.82 -14.85
C PRO A 195 -1.27 -13.63 -14.09
N ASP A 196 -0.57 -12.51 -14.12
CA ASP A 196 -1.04 -11.23 -13.61
C ASP A 196 -2.43 -10.91 -14.18
N ARG A 197 -3.31 -10.46 -13.29
CA ARG A 197 -4.71 -10.21 -13.60
C ARG A 197 -5.08 -8.78 -13.28
N LEU A 198 -5.50 -8.04 -14.31
CA LEU A 198 -6.00 -6.69 -14.14
C LEU A 198 -7.50 -6.73 -13.85
N THR A 199 -7.92 -6.07 -12.78
CA THR A 199 -9.30 -6.07 -12.29
C THR A 199 -9.83 -4.64 -12.17
N LEU A 200 -11.17 -4.50 -12.20
CA LEU A 200 -11.85 -3.30 -11.73
C LEU A 200 -12.16 -3.49 -10.25
N GLN A 201 -11.56 -2.66 -9.40
CA GLN A 201 -11.98 -2.54 -8.01
C GLN A 201 -13.17 -1.59 -7.92
N ILE A 202 -14.23 -2.01 -7.24
CA ILE A 202 -15.38 -1.17 -6.88
C ILE A 202 -15.37 -0.98 -5.37
N VAL A 203 -15.10 0.24 -4.92
CA VAL A 203 -14.93 0.57 -3.51
C VAL A 203 -16.30 0.68 -2.82
N PRO A 204 -16.48 0.08 -1.62
CA PRO A 204 -17.69 0.29 -0.85
C PRO A 204 -17.90 1.78 -0.47
N PRO A 205 -19.13 2.32 -0.57
CA PRO A 205 -19.40 3.74 -0.36
C PRO A 205 -19.14 4.22 1.07
N TYR A 206 -19.07 3.33 2.06
CA TYR A 206 -18.67 3.71 3.43
C TYR A 206 -17.20 4.16 3.50
N ILE A 207 -16.35 3.70 2.56
CA ILE A 207 -14.98 4.19 2.38
C ILE A 207 -15.03 5.44 1.51
N TYR A 208 -15.50 5.33 0.27
CA TYR A 208 -15.89 6.44 -0.62
C TYR A 208 -16.43 5.84 -1.92
N GLU A 209 -17.16 6.63 -2.71
CA GLU A 209 -17.65 6.19 -4.01
C GLU A 209 -16.54 6.33 -5.05
N ALA A 210 -15.86 5.22 -5.35
CA ALA A 210 -14.87 5.19 -6.41
C ALA A 210 -14.70 3.81 -7.03
N LYS A 211 -14.01 3.81 -8.17
CA LYS A 211 -13.56 2.60 -8.84
C LYS A 211 -12.15 2.84 -9.34
N TYR A 212 -11.30 1.82 -9.29
CA TYR A 212 -9.94 1.91 -9.82
C TYR A 212 -9.52 0.62 -10.53
N PRO A 213 -8.65 0.72 -11.53
CA PRO A 213 -7.90 -0.44 -11.99
C PRO A 213 -7.00 -0.97 -10.85
N SER A 214 -6.88 -2.28 -10.74
CA SER A 214 -6.06 -2.93 -9.71
C SER A 214 -5.50 -4.26 -10.22
N TRP A 215 -4.18 -4.43 -10.12
CA TRP A 215 -3.48 -5.66 -10.48
C TRP A 215 -3.47 -6.69 -9.35
N PHE A 216 -3.65 -7.96 -9.70
CA PHE A 216 -3.24 -9.10 -8.88
C PHE A 216 -2.06 -9.77 -9.57
N PHE A 217 -0.89 -9.73 -8.95
CA PHE A 217 0.35 -10.17 -9.57
C PHE A 217 0.52 -11.68 -9.50
N ASN A 218 1.20 -12.26 -10.49
CA ASN A 218 1.86 -13.54 -10.29
C ASN A 218 3.03 -13.36 -9.33
N GLU A 219 2.98 -13.99 -8.15
CA GLU A 219 4.01 -13.79 -7.10
C GLU A 219 5.44 -14.11 -7.58
N GLN A 220 5.61 -15.18 -8.37
CA GLN A 220 6.93 -15.56 -8.86
C GLN A 220 7.50 -14.55 -9.85
N ASN A 221 6.67 -14.04 -10.77
CA ASN A 221 7.09 -13.01 -11.71
C ASN A 221 7.37 -11.68 -11.01
N PHE A 222 6.55 -11.31 -10.04
CA PHE A 222 6.79 -10.12 -9.21
C PHE A 222 8.15 -10.20 -8.49
N LEU A 223 8.48 -11.34 -7.89
CA LEU A 223 9.74 -11.52 -7.17
C LEU A 223 10.98 -11.54 -8.07
N LYS A 224 10.85 -11.84 -9.37
CA LYS A 224 11.97 -11.74 -10.34
C LYS A 224 12.51 -10.32 -10.51
N HIS A 225 11.73 -9.29 -10.18
CA HIS A 225 12.25 -7.93 -10.15
C HIS A 225 13.30 -7.71 -9.05
N PHE A 226 13.37 -8.60 -8.06
CA PHE A 226 14.22 -8.49 -6.89
C PHE A 226 15.27 -9.61 -6.79
N GLU A 227 15.76 -10.12 -7.92
CA GLU A 227 16.79 -11.17 -7.96
C GLU A 227 18.10 -10.77 -7.25
N ASP A 228 18.40 -9.47 -7.14
CA ASP A 228 19.57 -8.95 -6.41
C ASP A 228 19.33 -8.84 -4.88
N TYR A 229 18.18 -9.32 -4.40
CA TYR A 229 17.81 -9.34 -2.99
C TYR A 229 17.58 -10.78 -2.52
N ASN A 230 17.74 -10.98 -1.22
CA ASN A 230 17.31 -12.17 -0.51
C ASN A 230 16.00 -11.88 0.23
N ILE A 231 15.06 -12.81 0.18
CA ILE A 231 13.86 -12.75 1.02
C ILE A 231 14.28 -13.07 2.46
N LYS A 232 14.21 -12.07 3.35
CA LYS A 232 14.50 -12.25 4.77
C LYS A 232 13.33 -12.87 5.52
N THR A 233 12.12 -12.41 5.20
CA THR A 233 10.87 -12.97 5.69
C THR A 233 9.73 -12.61 4.75
N GLU A 234 8.70 -13.43 4.76
CA GLU A 234 7.40 -13.17 4.18
C GLU A 234 6.35 -13.16 5.29
N PHE A 235 5.23 -12.48 5.06
CA PHE A 235 4.15 -12.37 6.04
C PHE A 235 2.81 -12.07 5.38
N GLU A 236 1.73 -12.47 6.03
CA GLU A 236 0.36 -12.16 5.60
C GLU A 236 0.00 -10.71 5.96
N SER A 237 -0.97 -10.14 5.23
CA SER A 237 -1.56 -8.85 5.61
C SER A 237 -2.11 -8.89 7.05
N TYR A 238 -1.96 -7.78 7.78
CA TYR A 238 -2.55 -7.60 9.10
C TYR A 238 -4.05 -7.22 9.04
N VAL A 239 -4.57 -6.92 7.84
CA VAL A 239 -5.97 -6.54 7.63
C VAL A 239 -6.80 -7.79 7.42
N ILE A 240 -7.81 -7.98 8.26
CA ILE A 240 -8.73 -9.12 8.15
C ILE A 240 -9.46 -9.03 6.80
N GLY A 241 -9.40 -10.11 6.02
CA GLY A 241 -10.07 -10.25 4.73
C GLY A 241 -9.11 -10.14 3.54
N GLU A 242 -7.93 -9.55 3.75
CA GLU A 242 -6.91 -9.44 2.71
C GLU A 242 -6.15 -10.76 2.50
N GLN A 243 -6.24 -11.73 3.41
CA GLN A 243 -5.62 -13.05 3.24
C GLN A 243 -6.38 -13.93 2.24
N ASN A 244 -7.65 -13.61 1.96
CA ASN A 244 -8.53 -14.37 1.07
C ASN A 244 -9.43 -13.41 0.30
N ILE A 245 -8.91 -12.85 -0.78
CA ILE A 245 -9.58 -11.84 -1.59
C ILE A 245 -10.46 -12.51 -2.65
N GLN A 246 -11.69 -12.01 -2.76
CA GLN A 246 -12.62 -12.43 -3.78
C GLN A 246 -12.45 -11.62 -5.06
N ILE A 247 -12.25 -12.33 -6.17
CA ILE A 247 -12.35 -11.80 -7.53
C ILE A 247 -13.52 -12.53 -8.19
N ASP A 248 -14.46 -11.81 -8.79
CA ASP A 248 -15.70 -12.38 -9.35
C ASP A 248 -16.48 -13.28 -8.36
N ASN A 249 -16.52 -12.91 -7.07
CA ASN A 249 -17.15 -13.66 -5.98
C ASN A 249 -16.52 -15.04 -5.68
N GLN A 250 -15.29 -15.29 -6.14
CA GLN A 250 -14.52 -16.49 -5.81
C GLN A 250 -13.21 -16.09 -5.16
N VAL A 251 -12.77 -16.82 -4.13
CA VAL A 251 -11.47 -16.57 -3.50
C VAL A 251 -10.37 -16.92 -4.49
N GLN A 252 -9.72 -15.89 -5.04
CA GLN A 252 -8.77 -16.01 -6.14
C GLN A 252 -7.49 -15.21 -5.92
N GLY A 253 -7.44 -14.34 -4.90
CA GLY A 253 -6.23 -13.59 -4.57
C GLY A 253 -6.00 -13.47 -3.08
N TYR A 254 -4.88 -12.87 -2.73
CA TYR A 254 -4.45 -12.61 -1.36
C TYR A 254 -3.45 -11.47 -1.35
N ASP A 255 -3.38 -10.74 -0.25
CA ASP A 255 -2.30 -9.79 -0.02
C ASP A 255 -1.18 -10.42 0.81
N LYS A 256 0.06 -10.17 0.39
CA LYS A 256 1.26 -10.66 1.05
C LYS A 256 2.31 -9.55 1.15
N GLY A 257 3.16 -9.67 2.16
CA GLY A 257 4.30 -8.80 2.38
C GLY A 257 5.62 -9.55 2.46
N PHE A 258 6.70 -8.83 2.17
CA PHE A 258 8.06 -9.33 2.12
C PHE A 258 9.01 -8.27 2.70
N LEU A 259 9.97 -8.72 3.50
CA LEU A 259 11.19 -7.95 3.75
C LEU A 259 12.30 -8.53 2.87
N LEU A 260 12.78 -7.71 1.94
CA LEU A 260 13.88 -8.03 1.05
C LEU A 260 15.16 -7.33 1.53
N VAL A 261 16.28 -8.03 1.46
CA VAL A 261 17.61 -7.53 1.87
C VAL A 261 18.56 -7.67 0.70
N ARG A 262 19.22 -6.59 0.32
CA ARG A 262 20.15 -6.60 -0.81
C ARG A 262 21.28 -7.61 -0.57
N LYS A 263 21.67 -8.35 -1.62
CA LYS A 263 22.75 -9.34 -1.60
C LYS A 263 24.13 -8.71 -1.34
#